data_AF-A0A011Q178-F1
#
_entry.id   AF-A0A011Q178-F1
#
_cell.length_a   1.000
_cell.length_b   1.000
_cell.length_c   1.000
_cell.angle_alpha   90.00
_cell.angle_beta   90.00
_cell.angle_gamma   90.00
#
_symmetry.space_group_name_H-M   'P 1'
#
loop_
_entity.id
_entity.type
_entity.pdbx_description
1 polymer ?
#
loop_
_entity_poly.entity_id
_entity_poly.type
_entity_poly.pdbx_seq_one_letter_code
_entity_poly.pdbx_strand_id
1 'polypeptide(L)'
;MAPIKDDSLPIFPLNLGDYSMRKSLALLITSLGVLPVAANAFPIASTGEGLSVLVGSTNPIIATYQGNSAAFSNDLYLMRDASGNPGDDGILANDLFIFNNHATSVGSTLSLGSFAVGTELIFRLHVNNTGHDFFTGPASRNPDSHEHARVEENWQVNETLVSFEDLFNGPFVYNDLSFSFTNTQTTPPDPTVPEPTSLALLGIGLAGLRALRRYRS
;
A
#
# COMPACT_ATOMS: atom_id res chain seq x y z
N MET A 1 -29.41 -40.45 -67.27
CA MET A 1 -29.12 -41.13 -68.55
C MET A 1 -28.22 -40.20 -69.37
N ALA A 2 -26.89 -40.43 -69.31
CA ALA A 2 -25.76 -39.98 -70.15
C ALA A 2 -25.55 -38.46 -70.49
N PRO A 3 -24.32 -37.99 -70.84
CA PRO A 3 -22.99 -38.62 -70.73
C PRO A 3 -21.87 -37.73 -70.12
N ILE A 4 -20.80 -38.42 -69.74
CA ILE A 4 -19.45 -37.94 -69.42
C ILE A 4 -18.77 -37.43 -70.70
N LYS A 5 -18.03 -36.31 -70.62
CA LYS A 5 -17.02 -35.93 -71.62
C LYS A 5 -15.63 -35.99 -71.00
N ASP A 6 -14.89 -36.97 -71.50
CA ASP A 6 -13.45 -37.15 -71.43
C ASP A 6 -12.83 -36.31 -72.56
N ASP A 7 -12.00 -35.33 -72.20
CA ASP A 7 -11.14 -34.60 -73.14
C ASP A 7 -9.69 -34.76 -72.68
N SER A 8 -9.09 -35.85 -73.15
CA SER A 8 -7.66 -36.14 -73.12
C SER A 8 -6.86 -35.02 -73.80
N LEU A 9 -5.90 -34.42 -73.08
CA LEU A 9 -4.87 -33.54 -73.65
C LEU A 9 -3.56 -34.31 -73.88
N PRO A 10 -2.79 -33.96 -74.93
CA PRO A 10 -1.68 -34.76 -75.43
C PRO A 10 -0.40 -34.64 -74.58
N ILE A 11 0.31 -35.77 -74.46
CA ILE A 11 1.67 -35.85 -73.91
C ILE A 11 2.68 -35.40 -74.98
N PHE A 12 3.49 -34.40 -74.66
CA PHE A 12 4.77 -34.13 -75.31
C PHE A 12 5.90 -34.22 -74.26
N PRO A 13 7.04 -34.86 -74.57
CA PRO A 13 8.07 -35.13 -73.58
C PRO A 13 9.18 -34.07 -73.55
N LEU A 14 9.92 -34.09 -72.42
CA LEU A 14 11.29 -33.63 -72.19
C LEU A 14 11.56 -32.12 -72.16
N ASN A 15 12.03 -31.62 -71.00
CA ASN A 15 13.48 -31.44 -70.76
C ASN A 15 13.70 -30.97 -69.31
N LEU A 16 14.26 -31.83 -68.44
CA LEU A 16 14.78 -31.39 -67.14
C LEU A 16 16.14 -30.73 -67.39
N GLY A 17 16.11 -29.43 -67.67
CA GLY A 17 17.29 -28.59 -67.54
C GLY A 17 17.56 -28.33 -66.06
N ASP A 18 18.72 -28.78 -65.59
CA ASP A 18 19.26 -28.50 -64.26
C ASP A 18 19.29 -26.99 -63.97
N TYR A 19 18.26 -26.51 -63.24
CA TYR A 19 18.34 -25.22 -62.56
C TYR A 19 18.80 -25.45 -61.13
N SER A 20 20.11 -25.28 -60.90
CA SER A 20 20.70 -25.10 -59.57
C SER A 20 20.13 -23.80 -58.96
N MET A 21 18.98 -23.94 -58.30
CA MET A 21 18.34 -22.84 -57.58
C MET A 21 19.09 -22.65 -56.26
N ARG A 22 20.06 -21.72 -56.24
CA ARG A 22 20.60 -21.17 -55.00
C ARG A 22 19.45 -20.52 -54.24
N LYS A 23 18.91 -21.21 -53.24
CA LYS A 23 17.90 -20.67 -52.31
C LYS A 23 18.54 -19.57 -51.49
N SER A 24 18.46 -18.33 -51.97
CA SER A 24 18.71 -17.16 -51.13
C SER A 24 17.53 -17.01 -50.17
N LEU A 25 17.69 -17.54 -48.96
CA LEU A 25 16.75 -17.35 -47.86
C LEU A 25 16.96 -15.93 -47.31
N ALA A 26 16.14 -14.98 -47.74
CA ALA A 26 16.08 -13.66 -47.11
C ALA A 26 15.34 -13.80 -45.77
N LEU A 27 16.09 -13.86 -44.67
CA LEU A 27 15.56 -13.84 -43.32
C LEU A 27 15.17 -12.40 -42.97
N LEU A 28 13.87 -12.07 -43.07
CA LEU A 28 13.34 -10.80 -42.60
C LEU A 28 13.18 -10.87 -41.07
N ILE A 29 14.19 -10.41 -40.35
CA ILE A 29 14.11 -10.25 -38.88
C ILE A 29 13.35 -8.95 -38.61
N THR A 30 12.05 -9.04 -38.32
CA THR A 30 11.33 -7.93 -37.69
C THR A 30 11.73 -7.88 -36.22
N SER A 31 12.67 -7.00 -35.87
CA SER A 31 12.94 -6.66 -34.48
C SER A 31 11.72 -5.91 -33.93
N LEU A 32 10.85 -6.60 -33.19
CA LEU A 32 9.90 -5.95 -32.30
C LEU A 32 10.74 -5.19 -31.27
N GLY A 33 10.76 -3.86 -31.35
CA GLY A 33 11.41 -3.04 -30.35
C GLY A 33 10.70 -3.23 -29.02
N VAL A 34 11.33 -3.95 -28.09
CA VAL A 34 10.90 -3.95 -26.69
C VAL A 34 11.21 -2.55 -26.17
N LEU A 35 10.18 -1.71 -26.04
CA LEU A 35 10.32 -0.44 -25.32
C LEU A 35 10.69 -0.79 -23.87
N PRO A 36 11.74 -0.18 -23.28
CA PRO A 36 11.99 -0.36 -21.86
C PRO A 36 10.78 0.19 -21.12
N VAL A 37 10.03 -0.68 -20.44
CA VAL A 37 9.08 -0.25 -19.42
C VAL A 37 9.92 0.41 -18.34
N ALA A 38 9.79 1.73 -18.20
CA ALA A 38 10.37 2.40 -17.04
C ALA A 38 9.68 1.82 -15.80
N ALA A 39 10.42 1.07 -14.99
CA ALA A 39 9.97 0.72 -13.66
C ALA A 39 9.84 2.03 -12.90
N ASN A 40 8.62 2.43 -12.55
CA ASN A 40 8.42 3.55 -11.64
C ASN A 40 9.01 3.13 -10.30
N ALA A 41 10.07 3.82 -9.87
CA ALA A 41 10.55 3.69 -8.51
C ALA A 41 9.45 4.20 -7.57
N PHE A 42 9.06 3.39 -6.61
CA PHE A 42 8.09 3.74 -5.58
C PHE A 42 8.81 3.92 -4.24
N PRO A 43 8.29 4.76 -3.34
CA PRO A 43 8.87 4.96 -2.02
C PRO A 43 8.69 3.71 -1.14
N ILE A 44 9.70 3.44 -0.32
CA ILE A 44 9.68 2.41 0.72
C ILE A 44 10.04 3.12 2.03
N ALA A 45 9.24 2.91 3.07
CA ALA A 45 9.54 3.43 4.41
C ALA A 45 10.92 2.90 4.86
N SER A 46 11.77 3.83 5.29
CA SER A 46 13.18 3.58 5.63
C SER A 46 13.39 3.13 7.07
N THR A 47 12.37 3.28 7.91
CA THR A 47 12.37 3.02 9.35
C THR A 47 10.94 2.76 9.84
N GLY A 48 10.77 2.49 11.13
CA GLY A 48 9.48 2.44 11.80
C GLY A 48 8.84 1.06 11.77
N GLU A 49 9.66 0.01 11.82
CA GLU A 49 9.21 -1.37 12.00
C GLU A 49 8.29 -1.47 13.21
N GLY A 50 7.10 -1.99 12.98
CA GLY A 50 6.14 -2.30 14.04
C GLY A 50 5.50 -1.10 14.75
N LEU A 51 5.68 0.11 14.22
CA LEU A 51 4.96 1.28 14.72
C LEU A 51 3.48 1.24 14.31
N SER A 52 2.63 1.82 15.16
CA SER A 52 1.21 2.05 14.89
C SER A 52 1.01 3.28 13.99
N VAL A 53 -0.08 3.29 13.24
CA VAL A 53 -0.56 4.48 12.53
C VAL A 53 -1.71 5.07 13.34
N LEU A 54 -1.58 6.32 13.78
CA LEU A 54 -2.56 7.00 14.63
C LEU A 54 -3.13 8.22 13.90
N VAL A 55 -4.40 8.53 14.14
CA VAL A 55 -5.03 9.72 13.58
C VAL A 55 -4.50 11.00 14.25
N GLY A 56 -3.98 11.94 13.45
CA GLY A 56 -3.32 13.15 13.96
C GLY A 56 -4.23 14.37 14.16
N SER A 57 -5.31 14.48 13.40
CA SER A 57 -6.33 15.53 13.56
C SER A 57 -7.71 15.04 13.11
N THR A 58 -8.74 15.88 13.21
CA THR A 58 -10.10 15.54 12.75
C THR A 58 -10.28 15.68 11.23
N ASN A 59 -9.25 16.12 10.50
CA ASN A 59 -9.29 16.19 9.04
C ASN A 59 -9.47 14.79 8.42
N PRO A 60 -10.10 14.70 7.24
CA PRO A 60 -10.23 13.42 6.54
C PRO A 60 -8.86 12.79 6.26
N ILE A 61 -8.82 11.47 6.34
CA ILE A 61 -7.66 10.67 5.98
C ILE A 61 -7.83 10.21 4.54
N ILE A 62 -6.84 10.53 3.72
CA ILE A 62 -6.73 10.11 2.33
C ILE A 62 -5.60 9.11 2.24
N ALA A 63 -5.92 7.88 1.83
CA ALA A 63 -4.95 6.87 1.45
C ALA A 63 -4.51 7.11 0.01
N THR A 64 -3.22 7.02 -0.28
CA THR A 64 -2.65 7.10 -1.63
C THR A 64 -1.83 5.85 -1.91
N TYR A 65 -2.11 5.18 -3.03
CA TYR A 65 -1.31 4.03 -3.46
C TYR A 65 0.02 4.48 -4.06
N GLN A 66 1.15 4.01 -3.50
CA GLN A 66 2.48 4.47 -3.88
C GLN A 66 3.22 3.50 -4.81
N GLY A 67 2.89 2.21 -4.78
CA GLY A 67 3.47 1.21 -5.68
C GLY A 67 3.87 -0.09 -4.98
N ASN A 68 4.50 -0.99 -5.73
CA ASN A 68 5.07 -2.24 -5.26
C ASN A 68 6.05 -2.84 -6.27
N SER A 69 6.85 -3.81 -5.82
CA SER A 69 7.61 -4.74 -6.66
C SER A 69 7.30 -6.21 -6.39
N ALA A 70 6.20 -6.49 -5.67
CA ALA A 70 5.80 -7.83 -5.29
C ALA A 70 5.38 -8.67 -6.50
N ALA A 71 5.72 -9.95 -6.44
CA ALA A 71 5.17 -10.95 -7.34
C ALA A 71 3.77 -11.43 -6.89
N PHE A 72 3.44 -11.32 -5.61
CA PHE A 72 2.13 -11.68 -5.08
C PHE A 72 1.12 -10.56 -5.20
N SER A 73 -0.15 -10.95 -5.35
CA SER A 73 -1.27 -10.03 -5.38
C SER A 73 -1.76 -9.80 -3.95
N ASN A 74 -1.63 -8.57 -3.49
CA ASN A 74 -1.92 -8.17 -2.13
C ASN A 74 -3.07 -7.18 -2.08
N ASP A 75 -4.06 -7.48 -1.24
CA ASP A 75 -5.14 -6.56 -0.92
C ASP A 75 -4.85 -5.84 0.39
N LEU A 76 -5.04 -4.54 0.39
CA LEU A 76 -4.93 -3.70 1.56
C LEU A 76 -6.31 -3.45 2.16
N TYR A 77 -6.43 -3.67 3.46
CA TYR A 77 -7.62 -3.38 4.22
C TYR A 77 -7.33 -2.46 5.41
N LEU A 78 -8.31 -1.65 5.79
CA LEU A 78 -8.41 -1.06 7.13
C LEU A 78 -9.30 -1.95 7.98
N MET A 79 -8.73 -2.46 9.07
CA MET A 79 -9.44 -3.27 10.05
C MET A 79 -10.56 -2.49 10.71
N ARG A 80 -11.68 -3.17 10.99
CA ARG A 80 -12.86 -2.55 11.60
C ARG A 80 -13.30 -3.25 12.88
N ASP A 81 -13.93 -2.46 13.76
CA ASP A 81 -14.73 -2.98 14.86
C ASP A 81 -16.15 -3.35 14.41
N ALA A 82 -16.93 -3.94 15.32
CA ALA A 82 -18.31 -4.36 15.06
C ALA A 82 -19.26 -3.19 14.70
N SER A 83 -18.86 -1.94 14.94
CA SER A 83 -19.61 -0.73 14.57
C SER A 83 -19.16 -0.15 13.23
N GLY A 84 -18.17 -0.75 12.57
CA GLY A 84 -17.59 -0.29 11.31
C GLY A 84 -16.58 0.84 11.44
N ASN A 85 -16.14 1.17 12.66
CA ASN A 85 -15.08 2.15 12.91
C ASN A 85 -13.70 1.46 12.85
N PRO A 86 -12.58 2.20 12.74
CA PRO A 86 -11.25 1.62 12.88
C PRO A 86 -11.12 0.88 14.22
N GLY A 87 -10.66 -0.37 14.15
CA GLY A 87 -10.57 -1.27 15.29
C GLY A 87 -10.34 -2.70 14.82
N ASP A 88 -10.55 -3.68 15.69
CA ASP A 88 -10.45 -5.10 15.35
C ASP A 88 -11.51 -5.87 16.15
N ASP A 89 -12.47 -6.47 15.45
CA ASP A 89 -13.49 -7.37 16.01
C ASP A 89 -13.24 -8.85 15.69
N GLY A 90 -12.13 -9.17 15.01
CA GLY A 90 -11.78 -10.50 14.54
C GLY A 90 -12.55 -10.99 13.31
N ILE A 91 -13.37 -10.15 12.66
CA ILE A 91 -14.20 -10.52 11.50
C ILE A 91 -13.66 -9.86 10.23
N LEU A 92 -12.63 -10.47 9.63
CA LEU A 92 -11.93 -9.92 8.45
C LEU A 92 -12.83 -9.61 7.23
N ALA A 93 -14.02 -10.22 7.15
CA ALA A 93 -14.95 -10.03 6.03
C ALA A 93 -15.68 -8.68 6.03
N ASN A 94 -15.67 -7.93 7.15
CA ASN A 94 -16.32 -6.61 7.24
C ASN A 94 -15.32 -5.42 7.13
N ASP A 95 -14.02 -5.72 7.03
CA ASP A 95 -12.97 -4.73 6.89
C ASP A 95 -13.13 -3.89 5.61
N LEU A 96 -12.60 -2.67 5.62
CA LEU A 96 -12.63 -1.79 4.47
C LEU A 96 -11.51 -2.13 3.50
N PHE A 97 -11.86 -2.64 2.31
CA PHE A 97 -10.91 -2.73 1.20
C PHE A 97 -10.44 -1.34 0.76
N ILE A 98 -9.13 -1.20 0.51
CA ILE A 98 -8.49 0.05 0.07
C ILE A 98 -7.94 -0.12 -1.35
N PHE A 99 -6.91 -0.95 -1.53
CA PHE A 99 -6.19 -1.12 -2.80
C PHE A 99 -5.77 -2.57 -3.04
N ASN A 100 -5.53 -2.93 -4.31
CA ASN A 100 -4.79 -4.14 -4.67
C ASN A 100 -3.50 -3.73 -5.38
N ASN A 101 -2.36 -4.31 -4.99
CA ASN A 101 -1.05 -3.89 -5.50
C ASN A 101 -0.86 -4.12 -7.02
N HIS A 102 -1.59 -5.04 -7.66
CA HIS A 102 -1.48 -5.31 -9.09
C HIS A 102 -2.58 -4.67 -9.93
N ALA A 103 -3.74 -4.38 -9.32
CA ALA A 103 -4.88 -3.79 -10.02
C ALA A 103 -4.98 -2.27 -9.87
N THR A 104 -4.44 -1.70 -8.79
CA THR A 104 -4.50 -0.26 -8.52
C THR A 104 -3.37 0.49 -9.22
N SER A 105 -3.69 1.59 -9.90
CA SER A 105 -2.68 2.46 -10.52
C SER A 105 -2.00 3.34 -9.47
N VAL A 106 -0.68 3.51 -9.55
CA VAL A 106 0.08 4.42 -8.65
C VAL A 106 -0.53 5.83 -8.67
N GLY A 107 -0.66 6.43 -7.48
CA GLY A 107 -1.31 7.73 -7.28
C GLY A 107 -2.84 7.66 -7.11
N SER A 108 -3.45 6.47 -7.21
CA SER A 108 -4.87 6.32 -6.86
C SER A 108 -5.09 6.65 -5.40
N THR A 109 -6.22 7.31 -5.10
CA THR A 109 -6.57 7.72 -3.73
C THR A 109 -7.90 7.16 -3.27
N LEU A 110 -8.04 6.96 -1.96
CA LEU A 110 -9.29 6.60 -1.30
C LEU A 110 -9.46 7.43 -0.03
N SER A 111 -10.63 8.04 0.15
CA SER A 111 -10.97 8.68 1.41
C SER A 111 -11.44 7.63 2.42
N LEU A 112 -10.76 7.55 3.57
CA LEU A 112 -11.13 6.65 4.66
C LEU A 112 -12.15 7.30 5.60
N GLY A 113 -12.31 8.63 5.52
CA GLY A 113 -13.16 9.42 6.40
C GLY A 113 -12.36 10.16 7.48
N SER A 114 -13.08 10.69 8.47
CA SER A 114 -12.53 11.36 9.65
C SER A 114 -12.78 10.51 10.89
N PHE A 115 -11.78 10.42 11.76
CA PHE A 115 -11.88 9.66 13.01
C PHE A 115 -11.42 10.52 14.20
N ALA A 116 -11.61 9.99 15.41
CA ALA A 116 -11.11 10.64 16.60
C ALA A 116 -9.58 10.66 16.61
N VAL A 117 -9.01 11.78 17.04
CA VAL A 117 -7.57 11.94 17.19
C VAL A 117 -7.02 10.90 18.17
N GLY A 118 -5.89 10.27 17.81
CA GLY A 118 -5.27 9.17 18.55
C GLY A 118 -5.88 7.78 18.29
N THR A 119 -6.92 7.66 17.46
CA THR A 119 -7.42 6.34 17.03
C THR A 119 -6.35 5.60 16.25
N GLU A 120 -6.08 4.34 16.57
CA GLU A 120 -5.19 3.49 15.77
C GLU A 120 -5.90 3.02 14.50
N LEU A 121 -5.22 3.15 13.37
CA LEU A 121 -5.60 2.56 12.10
C LEU A 121 -4.75 1.30 11.89
N ILE A 122 -5.37 0.14 12.10
CA ILE A 122 -4.71 -1.14 11.86
C ILE A 122 -4.94 -1.50 10.39
N PHE A 123 -3.85 -1.61 9.64
CA PHE A 123 -3.90 -2.01 8.25
C PHE A 123 -3.52 -3.48 8.12
N ARG A 124 -4.32 -4.21 7.34
CA ARG A 124 -4.09 -5.61 7.02
C ARG A 124 -3.71 -5.76 5.56
N LEU A 125 -2.60 -6.43 5.32
CA LEU A 125 -2.19 -6.94 4.02
C LEU A 125 -2.69 -8.38 3.91
N HIS A 126 -3.62 -8.63 2.99
CA HIS A 126 -4.05 -9.96 2.63
C HIS A 126 -3.31 -10.44 1.39
N VAL A 127 -2.54 -11.52 1.52
CA VAL A 127 -1.77 -12.11 0.42
C VAL A 127 -2.63 -13.14 -0.30
N ASN A 128 -3.26 -12.75 -1.41
CA ASN A 128 -4.23 -13.59 -2.12
C ASN A 128 -3.67 -14.96 -2.55
N ASN A 129 -2.36 -15.01 -2.80
CA ASN A 129 -1.68 -16.22 -3.26
C ASN A 129 -1.54 -17.30 -2.18
N THR A 130 -1.41 -16.89 -0.91
CA THR A 130 -1.11 -17.79 0.22
C THR A 130 -2.23 -17.84 1.25
N GLY A 131 -3.08 -16.81 1.28
CA GLY A 131 -4.11 -16.61 2.31
C GLY A 131 -3.55 -16.08 3.64
N HIS A 132 -2.28 -15.67 3.69
CA HIS A 132 -1.72 -15.05 4.88
C HIS A 132 -2.20 -13.61 5.05
N ASP A 133 -2.35 -13.21 6.31
CA ASP A 133 -2.64 -11.85 6.71
C ASP A 133 -1.51 -11.31 7.57
N PHE A 134 -1.05 -10.11 7.22
CA PHE A 134 -0.02 -9.38 7.95
C PHE A 134 -0.51 -7.98 8.30
N PHE A 135 -0.03 -7.42 9.39
CA PHE A 135 -0.60 -6.22 10.00
C PHE A 135 0.48 -5.18 10.32
N THR A 136 0.09 -3.90 10.30
CA THR A 136 0.86 -2.84 10.98
C THR A 136 0.90 -3.07 12.48
N GLY A 137 1.85 -2.43 13.18
CA GLY A 137 2.03 -2.57 14.63
C GLY A 137 2.98 -3.73 15.01
N PRO A 138 3.01 -4.12 16.29
CA PRO A 138 4.07 -4.97 16.85
C PRO A 138 4.11 -6.37 16.25
N ALA A 139 5.29 -7.00 16.23
CA ALA A 139 5.50 -8.38 15.81
C ALA A 139 4.48 -9.38 16.37
N SER A 140 4.03 -9.20 17.61
CA SER A 140 3.06 -10.10 18.25
C SER A 140 1.68 -10.12 17.58
N ARG A 141 1.39 -9.18 16.68
CA ARG A 141 0.16 -9.15 15.87
C ARG A 141 0.26 -10.05 14.62
N ASN A 142 1.47 -10.46 14.23
CA ASN A 142 1.71 -11.25 13.02
C ASN A 142 1.96 -12.74 13.35
N PRO A 143 1.57 -13.66 12.44
CA PRO A 143 1.55 -15.08 12.71
C PRO A 143 2.94 -15.73 12.89
N ASP A 144 4.00 -15.07 12.43
CA ASP A 144 5.40 -15.50 12.59
C ASP A 144 6.18 -14.72 13.65
N SER A 145 5.51 -13.85 14.42
CA SER A 145 6.15 -12.99 15.42
C SER A 145 7.23 -12.04 14.85
N HIS A 146 7.05 -11.56 13.62
CA HIS A 146 7.87 -10.48 13.03
C HIS A 146 7.02 -9.26 12.65
N GLU A 147 7.62 -8.08 12.62
CA GLU A 147 7.00 -6.87 12.06
C GLU A 147 6.92 -6.97 10.54
N HIS A 148 5.72 -6.89 9.97
CA HIS A 148 5.51 -6.94 8.52
C HIS A 148 5.28 -5.58 7.87
N ALA A 149 5.30 -4.51 8.66
CA ALA A 149 5.15 -3.16 8.15
C ALA A 149 6.18 -2.21 8.78
N ARG A 150 6.66 -1.30 7.95
CA ARG A 150 7.35 -0.08 8.36
C ARG A 150 6.40 1.10 8.23
N VAL A 151 6.43 2.00 9.21
CA VAL A 151 5.61 3.22 9.27
C VAL A 151 6.52 4.42 9.49
N GLU A 152 6.72 5.20 8.44
CA GLU A 152 7.55 6.42 8.45
C GLU A 152 6.65 7.66 8.56
N GLU A 153 6.58 8.23 9.76
CA GLU A 153 5.91 9.50 10.01
C GLU A 153 6.63 10.65 9.30
N ASN A 154 5.87 11.66 8.85
CA ASN A 154 6.40 12.87 8.22
C ASN A 154 7.29 12.58 7.00
N TRP A 155 7.04 11.45 6.32
CA TRP A 155 7.66 11.14 5.03
C TRP A 155 7.41 12.27 4.01
N GLN A 156 6.20 12.83 4.05
CA GLN A 156 5.89 14.16 3.53
C GLN A 156 5.18 14.96 4.64
N VAL A 157 5.01 16.27 4.42
CA VAL A 157 4.31 17.14 5.39
C VAL A 157 2.90 16.60 5.66
N ASN A 158 2.64 16.21 6.92
CA ASN A 158 1.39 15.60 7.36
C ASN A 158 1.02 14.29 6.64
N GLU A 159 2.00 13.57 6.08
CA GLU A 159 1.78 12.23 5.54
C GLU A 159 2.69 11.20 6.21
N THR A 160 2.09 10.05 6.52
CA THR A 160 2.82 8.86 6.96
C THR A 160 2.92 7.90 5.78
N LEU A 161 4.13 7.41 5.49
CA LEU A 161 4.35 6.34 4.53
C LEU A 161 4.33 4.99 5.24
N VAL A 162 3.66 4.01 4.66
CA VAL A 162 3.60 2.62 5.15
C VAL A 162 4.02 1.68 4.04
N SER A 163 4.88 0.72 4.39
CA SER A 163 5.44 -0.25 3.46
C SER A 163 5.45 -1.66 4.08
N PHE A 164 4.98 -2.65 3.31
CA PHE A 164 4.74 -4.02 3.77
C PHE A 164 5.70 -5.06 3.17
N GLU A 165 5.93 -6.12 3.93
CA GLU A 165 6.52 -7.40 3.51
C GLU A 165 5.42 -8.48 3.45
N ASP A 166 5.31 -9.22 2.34
CA ASP A 166 4.22 -10.18 2.08
C ASP A 166 4.58 -11.66 2.29
N LEU A 167 5.83 -11.94 2.68
CA LEU A 167 6.30 -13.31 2.93
C LEU A 167 6.40 -13.65 4.41
N PHE A 168 5.79 -14.76 4.80
CA PHE A 168 5.97 -15.37 6.13
C PHE A 168 7.46 -15.72 6.35
N ASN A 169 8.06 -15.22 7.43
CA ASN A 169 9.51 -15.22 7.67
C ASN A 169 10.30 -14.64 6.50
N GLY A 170 9.82 -13.52 5.94
CA GLY A 170 10.35 -12.90 4.75
C GLY A 170 11.76 -12.33 4.89
N PRO A 171 12.33 -11.82 3.78
CA PRO A 171 13.58 -11.05 3.81
C PRO A 171 13.43 -9.69 4.48
N PHE A 172 12.19 -9.24 4.78
CA PHE A 172 11.84 -7.98 5.43
C PHE A 172 12.47 -6.78 4.73
N VAL A 173 12.29 -6.72 3.40
CA VAL A 173 12.73 -5.58 2.57
C VAL A 173 11.60 -4.58 2.32
N TYR A 174 10.36 -4.96 2.66
CA TYR A 174 9.17 -4.09 2.71
C TYR A 174 8.82 -3.41 1.38
N ASN A 175 9.06 -4.07 0.25
CA ASN A 175 8.80 -3.50 -1.07
C ASN A 175 7.57 -4.11 -1.77
N ASP A 176 6.77 -4.88 -1.03
CA ASP A 176 5.67 -5.66 -1.58
C ASP A 176 4.36 -4.90 -1.71
N LEU A 177 4.21 -3.85 -0.90
CA LEU A 177 3.13 -2.87 -1.01
C LEU A 177 3.49 -1.59 -0.25
N SER A 178 3.44 -0.43 -0.92
CA SER A 178 3.62 0.89 -0.31
C SER A 178 2.41 1.80 -0.53
N PHE A 179 2.06 2.58 0.49
CA PHE A 179 0.96 3.55 0.50
C PHE A 179 1.22 4.68 1.51
N SER A 180 0.62 5.85 1.30
CA SER A 180 0.69 6.96 2.28
C SER A 180 -0.69 7.36 2.78
N PHE A 181 -0.72 7.93 3.98
CA PHE A 181 -1.94 8.50 4.57
C PHE A 181 -1.69 9.93 4.98
N THR A 182 -2.63 10.81 4.62
CA THR A 182 -2.66 12.15 5.18
C THR A 182 -3.15 12.13 6.62
N ASN A 183 -2.72 13.11 7.40
CA ASN A 183 -3.27 13.39 8.73
C ASN A 183 -3.09 12.24 9.73
N THR A 184 -1.95 11.57 9.66
CA THR A 184 -1.56 10.49 10.57
C THR A 184 -0.22 10.77 11.23
N GLN A 185 -0.01 10.12 12.39
CA GLN A 185 1.18 10.21 13.21
C GLN A 185 1.49 8.83 13.82
N THR A 186 2.69 8.61 14.35
CA THR A 186 3.09 7.34 14.99
C THR A 186 3.15 7.42 16.50
N THR A 187 3.14 8.64 17.04
CA THR A 187 3.11 8.90 18.49
C THR A 187 1.72 9.35 18.90
N PRO A 188 1.16 8.89 20.04
CA PRO A 188 -0.10 9.44 20.53
C PRO A 188 0.05 10.95 20.75
N PRO A 189 -0.95 11.77 20.38
CA PRO A 189 -0.90 13.19 20.68
C PRO A 189 -0.82 13.34 22.20
N ASP A 190 0.15 14.15 22.64
CA ASP A 190 0.37 14.43 24.05
C ASP A 190 -0.99 14.85 24.65
N PRO A 191 -1.54 14.16 25.66
CA PRO A 191 -2.76 14.63 26.29
C PRO A 191 -2.40 16.03 26.78
N THR A 192 -2.97 17.08 26.18
CA THR A 192 -2.69 18.45 26.60
C THR A 192 -2.99 18.49 28.08
N VAL A 193 -1.95 18.39 28.92
CA VAL A 193 -2.09 18.43 30.36
C VAL A 193 -2.64 19.83 30.59
N PRO A 194 -3.91 20.00 31.00
CA PRO A 194 -4.38 21.32 31.36
C PRO A 194 -3.40 21.81 32.40
N GLU A 195 -2.80 23.00 32.20
CA GLU A 195 -1.92 23.58 33.23
C GLU A 195 -2.62 23.38 34.57
N PRO A 196 -2.02 22.62 35.51
CA PRO A 196 -2.77 22.13 36.64
C PRO A 196 -3.38 23.34 37.33
N THR A 197 -4.66 23.28 37.66
CA THR A 197 -5.37 24.32 38.43
C THR A 197 -4.59 24.74 39.69
N SER A 198 -3.65 23.92 40.14
CA SER A 198 -2.57 24.23 41.08
C SER A 198 -1.78 25.52 40.77
N LEU A 199 -1.44 25.83 39.51
CA LEU A 199 -0.77 27.09 39.13
C LEU A 199 -1.71 28.29 39.28
N ALA A 200 -2.98 28.13 38.90
CA ALA A 200 -4.00 29.14 39.13
C ALA A 200 -4.25 29.36 40.65
N LEU A 201 -4.33 28.29 41.43
CA LEU A 201 -4.45 28.32 42.89
C LEU A 201 -3.21 28.92 43.58
N LEU A 202 -2.01 28.63 43.09
CA LEU A 202 -0.77 29.24 43.57
C LEU A 202 -0.76 30.75 43.27
N GLY A 203 -1.17 31.16 42.07
CA GLY A 203 -1.32 32.57 41.71
C GLY A 203 -2.34 33.31 42.59
N ILE A 204 -3.51 32.70 42.82
CA ILE A 204 -4.55 33.26 43.69
C ILE A 204 -4.08 33.29 45.16
N GLY A 205 -3.40 32.24 45.64
CA GLY A 205 -2.85 32.17 46.99
C GLY A 205 -1.80 33.24 47.27
N LEU A 206 -0.88 33.48 46.32
CA LEU A 206 0.13 34.54 46.40
C LEU A 206 -0.51 35.95 46.36
N ALA A 207 -1.52 36.15 45.51
CA ALA A 207 -2.28 37.40 45.47
C ALA A 207 -3.03 37.67 46.78
N GLY A 208 -3.67 36.64 47.35
CA GLY A 208 -4.34 36.70 48.65
C GLY A 208 -3.40 37.02 49.80
N LEU A 209 -2.23 36.37 49.86
CA LEU A 209 -1.19 36.66 50.87
C LEU A 209 -0.68 38.11 50.76
N ARG A 210 -0.53 38.65 49.55
CA ARG A 210 -0.12 40.05 49.33
C ARG A 210 -1.22 41.05 49.74
N ALA A 211 -2.49 40.74 49.49
CA ALA A 211 -3.62 41.56 49.90
C ALA A 211 -3.75 41.61 51.44
N LEU A 212 -3.63 40.46 52.11
CA LEU A 212 -3.64 40.35 53.57
C LEU A 212 -2.52 41.17 54.24
N ARG A 213 -1.32 41.19 53.64
CA ARG A 213 -0.19 41.97 54.16
C ARG A 213 -0.44 43.49 54.10
N ARG A 214 -1.12 43.96 53.06
CA ARG A 214 -1.46 45.39 52.88
C ARG A 214 -2.60 45.85 53.79
N TYR A 215 -3.49 44.97 54.21
CA TYR A 215 -4.58 45.30 55.13
C TYR A 215 -4.12 45.42 56.60
N ARG A 216 -2.96 44.83 56.94
CA ARG A 216 -2.40 44.80 58.31
C ARG A 216 -1.28 45.82 58.56
N SER A 217 -0.94 46.63 57.56
CA SER A 217 0.01 47.75 57.66
C SER A 217 -0.75 49.06 57.63
#